data_AF-A0A930UK94-F1
#
_entry.id   AF-A0A930UK94-F1
#
_cell.length_a   1.000
_cell.length_b   1.000
_cell.length_c   1.000
_cell.angle_alpha   90.00
_cell.angle_beta   90.00
_cell.angle_gamma   90.00
#
_symmetry.space_group_name_H-M   'P 1'
#
loop_
_entity.id
_entity.type
_entity.pdbx_description
1 polymer ?
#
loop_
_entity_poly.entity_id
_entity_poly.type
_entity_poly.pdbx_seq_one_letter_code
_entity_poly.pdbx_strand_id
1 'polypeptide(L)'
;MDCNELDIPPDNKRCDYIIFLDSLFDEDNHSMIILPVEIKSGSIHGVTSIIEQIESGIEYAKKWIGSNPHTFIPVLVHNGIRSRNLDKLKNTSIRINNRIKSKLILLKCGERLINKLNLKKSDKNSRP
;
A
#
# COMPACT_ATOMS: atom_id res chain seq x y z
N MET A 1 8.94 22.34 -0.06
CA MET A 1 7.71 22.26 0.74
C MET A 1 8.14 22.17 2.18
N ASP A 2 7.65 23.08 3.01
CA ASP A 2 8.03 23.16 4.43
C ASP A 2 7.16 22.17 5.23
N CYS A 3 7.76 21.37 6.11
CA CYS A 3 7.03 20.33 6.85
C CYS A 3 5.93 20.91 7.76
N ASN A 4 6.03 22.21 8.07
CA ASN A 4 5.06 22.97 8.85
C ASN A 4 3.76 23.28 8.08
N GLU A 5 3.80 23.35 6.74
CA GLU A 5 2.60 23.57 5.90
C GLU A 5 1.73 22.32 5.77
N LEU A 6 2.27 21.15 6.10
CA LEU A 6 1.59 19.87 5.93
C LEU A 6 0.71 19.48 7.13
N ASP A 7 0.62 20.34 8.16
CA ASP A 7 -0.25 20.18 9.34
C ASP A 7 -0.21 18.74 9.88
N ILE A 8 1.02 18.27 10.14
CA ILE A 8 1.29 16.87 10.42
C ILE A 8 1.07 16.59 11.90
N PRO A 9 -0.03 15.92 12.32
CA PRO A 9 -0.17 15.46 13.68
C PRO A 9 1.06 14.65 14.11
N PRO A 10 1.63 14.94 15.28
CA PRO A 10 2.85 14.30 15.79
C PRO A 10 2.65 12.80 16.10
N ASP A 11 1.42 12.32 15.99
CA ASP A 11 1.05 10.95 16.31
C ASP A 11 1.48 10.01 15.16
N ASN A 12 2.32 9.03 15.52
CA ASN A 12 3.01 8.02 14.69
C ASN A 12 2.12 7.10 13.82
N LYS A 13 0.87 7.45 13.55
CA LYS A 13 -0.10 6.61 12.84
C LYS A 13 -0.17 6.94 11.36
N ARG A 14 0.93 7.25 10.68
CA ARG A 14 0.88 7.46 9.22
C ARG A 14 1.35 6.23 8.49
N CYS A 15 0.83 6.03 7.29
CA CYS A 15 1.47 5.14 6.35
C CYS A 15 2.73 5.80 5.78
N ASP A 16 3.75 5.00 5.47
CA ASP A 16 5.07 5.51 5.06
C ASP A 16 5.02 6.41 3.81
N TYR A 17 4.14 6.12 2.85
CA TYR A 17 3.97 6.92 1.64
C TYR A 17 2.49 7.07 1.26
N ILE A 18 2.17 8.17 0.57
CA ILE A 18 0.92 8.36 -0.14
C ILE A 18 1.28 8.81 -1.56
N ILE A 19 0.93 8.03 -2.56
CA ILE A 19 1.22 8.31 -3.96
C ILE A 19 -0.07 8.73 -4.65
N PHE A 20 -0.06 9.88 -5.33
CA PHE A 20 -1.18 10.38 -6.12
C PHE A 20 -0.83 10.20 -7.60
N LEU A 21 -1.70 9.52 -8.34
CA LEU A 21 -1.58 9.32 -9.77
C LEU A 21 -2.82 9.91 -10.45
N ASP A 22 -2.57 10.72 -11.46
CA ASP A 22 -3.64 11.23 -12.33
C ASP A 22 -4.03 10.12 -13.31
N SER A 23 -5.30 9.67 -13.27
CA SER A 23 -5.82 8.73 -14.26
C SER A 23 -6.19 9.53 -15.51
N LEU A 24 -5.20 9.74 -16.39
CA LEU A 24 -5.38 10.33 -17.71
C LEU A 24 -6.13 9.42 -18.69
N PHE A 25 -6.69 8.29 -18.24
CA PHE A 25 -7.30 7.27 -19.10
C PHE A 25 -8.73 7.60 -19.54
N ASP A 26 -9.38 8.58 -18.93
CA ASP A 26 -10.77 8.95 -19.24
C ASP A 26 -10.89 10.48 -19.30
N GLU A 27 -10.92 11.04 -20.51
CA GLU A 27 -11.00 12.50 -20.75
C GLU A 27 -12.28 13.11 -20.16
N ASP A 28 -13.33 12.30 -19.98
CA ASP A 28 -14.62 12.72 -19.41
C ASP A 28 -14.72 12.54 -17.89
N ASN A 29 -13.82 11.76 -17.28
CA ASN A 29 -13.82 11.46 -15.84
C ASN A 29 -12.39 11.41 -15.28
N HIS A 30 -11.81 12.60 -15.09
CA HIS A 30 -10.58 12.77 -14.32
C HIS A 30 -10.75 12.18 -12.92
N SER A 31 -10.22 10.98 -12.71
CA SER A 31 -10.23 10.32 -11.41
C SER A 31 -8.81 10.13 -10.91
N MET A 32 -8.59 10.43 -9.64
CA MET A 32 -7.28 10.29 -9.03
C MET A 32 -7.12 8.89 -8.43
N ILE A 33 -6.06 8.18 -8.77
CA ILE A 33 -5.68 6.95 -8.08
C ILE A 33 -4.75 7.32 -6.93
N ILE A 34 -5.11 6.89 -5.72
CA ILE A 34 -4.36 7.22 -4.51
C ILE A 34 -3.89 5.92 -3.87
N LEU A 35 -2.57 5.78 -3.73
CA LEU A 35 -1.94 4.61 -3.12
C LEU A 35 -1.34 5.00 -1.76
N PRO A 36 -2.07 4.78 -0.66
CA PRO A 36 -1.47 4.76 0.66
C PRO A 36 -0.64 3.48 0.79
N VAL A 37 0.66 3.63 1.03
CA VAL A 37 1.64 2.55 1.07
C VAL A 37 2.28 2.48 2.44
N GLU A 38 2.19 1.31 3.07
CA GLU A 38 2.94 0.97 4.28
C GLU A 38 4.07 -0.01 3.93
N ILE A 39 5.25 0.17 4.52
CA ILE A 39 6.43 -0.65 4.31
C ILE A 39 6.88 -1.27 5.62
N LYS A 40 6.93 -2.60 5.69
CA LYS A 40 7.46 -3.34 6.84
C LYS A 40 8.68 -4.17 6.45
N SER A 41 9.85 -3.77 6.96
CA SER A 41 11.14 -4.42 6.70
C SER A 41 11.45 -5.63 7.58
N GLY A 42 10.63 -5.89 8.62
CA GLY A 42 10.82 -6.99 9.58
C GLY A 42 9.52 -7.74 9.90
N SER A 43 9.56 -8.57 10.96
CA SER A 43 8.36 -9.30 11.36
C SER A 43 7.25 -8.35 11.81
N ILE A 44 6.05 -8.52 11.27
CA ILE A 44 4.89 -7.69 11.59
C ILE A 44 4.41 -8.01 13.01
N HIS A 45 4.47 -7.02 13.91
CA HIS A 45 4.06 -7.11 15.32
C HIS A 45 2.58 -6.73 15.57
N GLY A 46 1.74 -6.81 14.55
CA GLY A 46 0.31 -6.55 14.67
C GLY A 46 -0.30 -6.23 13.32
N VAL A 47 -1.44 -6.85 13.03
CA VAL A 47 -2.22 -6.54 11.81
C VAL A 47 -2.96 -5.21 12.01
N THR A 48 -3.47 -4.98 13.21
CA THR A 48 -4.23 -3.76 13.57
C THR A 48 -3.42 -2.49 13.35
N SER A 49 -2.15 -2.45 13.77
CA SER A 49 -1.32 -1.25 13.59
C SER A 49 -1.12 -0.89 12.13
N ILE A 50 -0.92 -1.88 11.25
CA ILE A 50 -0.81 -1.65 9.80
C ILE A 50 -2.10 -1.07 9.24
N ILE A 51 -3.25 -1.63 9.64
CA ILE A 51 -4.56 -1.13 9.19
C ILE A 51 -4.73 0.32 9.64
N GLU A 52 -4.46 0.63 10.91
CA GLU A 52 -4.57 1.98 11.46
C GLU A 52 -3.67 2.99 10.74
N GLN A 53 -2.42 2.61 10.43
CA GLN A 53 -1.49 3.44 9.68
C GLN A 53 -2.01 3.76 8.27
N ILE A 54 -2.51 2.75 7.55
CA ILE A 54 -3.06 2.91 6.21
C ILE A 54 -4.37 3.73 6.23
N GLU A 55 -5.30 3.44 7.14
CA GLU A 55 -6.56 4.19 7.28
C GLU A 55 -6.30 5.66 7.60
N SER A 56 -5.35 5.93 8.49
CA SER A 56 -4.94 7.31 8.80
C SER A 56 -4.29 8.02 7.61
N GLY A 57 -3.50 7.30 6.79
CA GLY A 57 -2.99 7.82 5.51
C GLY A 57 -4.11 8.19 4.54
N ILE A 58 -5.17 7.37 4.46
CA ILE A 58 -6.37 7.67 3.66
C ILE A 58 -7.07 8.93 4.17
N GLU A 59 -7.32 9.03 5.48
CA GLU A 59 -7.96 10.20 6.08
C GLU A 59 -7.13 11.47 5.86
N TYR A 60 -5.81 11.36 5.87
CA TYR A 60 -4.94 12.48 5.53
C TYR A 60 -5.06 12.86 4.06
N ALA A 61 -4.95 11.90 3.13
CA ALA A 61 -5.05 12.14 1.68
C ALA A 61 -6.38 12.81 1.29
N LYS A 62 -7.50 12.43 1.91
CA LYS A 62 -8.82 13.03 1.67
C LYS A 62 -8.85 14.54 1.90
N LYS A 63 -8.06 15.04 2.85
CA LYS A 63 -7.98 16.49 3.12
C LYS A 63 -7.37 17.27 1.96
N TRP A 64 -6.53 16.62 1.14
CA TRP A 64 -5.79 17.24 0.04
C TRP A 64 -6.52 17.16 -1.30
N ILE A 65 -7.24 16.08 -1.55
CA ILE A 65 -7.88 15.82 -2.86
C ILE A 65 -9.23 16.52 -3.04
N GLY A 66 -9.80 17.10 -1.97
CA GLY A 66 -11.10 17.77 -2.01
C GLY A 66 -12.22 16.84 -2.49
N SER A 67 -13.06 17.36 -3.40
CA SER A 67 -14.23 16.64 -3.94
C SER A 67 -13.94 15.88 -5.25
N ASN A 68 -12.68 15.81 -5.69
CA ASN A 68 -12.33 15.14 -6.93
C ASN A 68 -12.68 13.64 -6.88
N PRO A 69 -13.20 13.05 -7.96
CA PRO A 69 -13.38 11.60 -8.04
C PRO A 69 -12.05 10.90 -7.76
N HIS A 70 -12.06 9.89 -6.89
CA HIS A 70 -10.83 9.21 -6.51
C HIS A 70 -11.06 7.75 -6.12
N THR A 71 -10.02 6.95 -6.32
CA THR A 71 -9.98 5.54 -5.92
C THR A 71 -8.77 5.30 -5.01
N PHE A 72 -9.04 4.72 -3.85
CA PHE A 72 -7.98 4.32 -2.91
C PHE A 72 -7.57 2.87 -3.10
N ILE A 73 -6.28 2.65 -3.31
CA ILE A 73 -5.67 1.33 -3.46
C ILE A 73 -4.63 1.16 -2.36
N PRO A 74 -5.01 0.62 -1.19
CA PRO A 74 -4.10 0.44 -0.07
C PRO A 74 -3.09 -0.67 -0.35
N VAL A 75 -1.82 -0.38 -0.09
CA VAL A 75 -0.71 -1.30 -0.35
C VAL A 75 0.11 -1.50 0.92
N LEU A 76 0.38 -2.77 1.25
CA LEU A 76 1.41 -3.15 2.21
C LEU A 76 2.56 -3.83 1.46
N VAL A 77 3.72 -3.19 1.52
CA VAL A 77 5.00 -3.73 1.06
C VAL A 77 5.70 -4.40 2.25
N HIS A 78 6.12 -5.65 2.10
CA HIS A 78 6.71 -6.40 3.21
C HIS A 78 7.91 -7.26 2.80
N ASN A 79 8.86 -7.45 3.70
CA ASN A 79 9.99 -8.38 3.48
C ASN A 79 9.83 -9.76 4.17
N GLY A 80 8.62 -10.09 4.62
CA GLY A 80 8.32 -11.38 5.22
C GLY A 80 7.25 -11.28 6.28
N ILE A 81 6.22 -12.12 6.17
CA ILE A 81 5.10 -12.15 7.12
C ILE A 81 4.98 -13.57 7.64
N ARG A 82 4.88 -13.73 8.96
CA ARG A 82 4.56 -15.05 9.55
C ARG A 82 3.20 -15.51 9.01
N SER A 83 3.08 -16.78 8.61
CA SER A 83 1.88 -17.35 7.95
C SER A 83 0.55 -16.93 8.62
N ARG A 84 0.47 -17.05 9.95
CA ARG A 84 -0.71 -16.65 10.74
C ARG A 84 -1.16 -15.19 10.56
N ASN A 85 -0.23 -14.28 10.29
CA ASN A 85 -0.53 -12.86 10.05
C ASN A 85 -0.80 -12.61 8.57
N LEU A 86 -0.21 -13.40 7.68
CA LEU A 86 -0.42 -13.29 6.24
C LEU A 86 -1.87 -13.60 5.87
N ASP A 87 -2.45 -14.67 6.43
CA ASP A 87 -3.84 -15.03 6.15
C ASP A 87 -4.83 -13.98 6.67
N LYS A 88 -4.52 -13.39 7.83
CA LYS A 88 -5.28 -12.26 8.36
C LYS A 88 -5.21 -11.05 7.42
N LEU A 89 -4.00 -10.69 6.97
CA LEU A 89 -3.78 -9.56 6.07
C LEU A 89 -4.40 -9.77 4.69
N LYS A 90 -4.36 -10.98 4.13
CA LYS A 90 -4.97 -11.32 2.83
C LYS A 90 -6.48 -11.10 2.81
N ASN A 91 -7.13 -11.35 3.94
CA ASN A 91 -8.58 -11.21 4.12
C ASN A 91 -8.97 -9.86 4.72
N THR A 92 -8.00 -8.97 4.98
CA THR A 92 -8.26 -7.65 5.53
C THR A 92 -8.79 -6.71 4.45
N SER A 93 -9.86 -6.01 4.78
CA SER A 93 -10.37 -4.89 3.99
C SER A 93 -10.13 -3.60 4.76
N ILE A 94 -9.51 -2.64 4.10
CA ILE A 94 -9.23 -1.31 4.64
C ILE A 94 -10.47 -0.46 4.45
N ARG A 95 -10.88 0.24 5.51
CA ARG A 95 -12.02 1.16 5.42
C ARG A 95 -11.57 2.43 4.70
N ILE A 96 -12.22 2.70 3.57
CA ILE A 96 -12.04 3.97 2.85
C ILE A 96 -13.03 5.00 3.39
N ASN A 97 -14.28 4.63 3.63
CA ASN A 97 -15.25 5.44 4.36
C ASN A 97 -16.30 4.51 5.03
N ASN A 98 -17.37 5.08 5.61
CA ASN A 98 -18.39 4.27 6.32
C ASN A 98 -19.10 3.22 5.44
N ARG A 99 -19.06 3.36 4.12
CA ARG A 99 -19.73 2.47 3.15
C ARG A 99 -18.77 1.71 2.24
N ILE A 100 -17.57 2.26 2.01
CA ILE A 100 -16.59 1.77 1.04
C ILE A 100 -15.42 1.15 1.78
N LYS A 101 -15.08 -0.07 1.37
CA LYS A 101 -13.87 -0.77 1.79
C LYS A 101 -13.06 -1.16 0.57
N SER A 102 -11.75 -1.15 0.70
CA SER A 102 -10.82 -1.58 -0.35
C SER A 102 -9.97 -2.74 0.15
N LYS A 103 -9.71 -3.71 -0.72
CA LYS A 103 -8.87 -4.86 -0.37
C LYS A 103 -7.43 -4.41 -0.20
N LEU A 104 -6.76 -4.85 0.87
CA LEU A 104 -5.33 -4.60 1.04
C LEU A 104 -4.52 -5.37 0.01
N ILE A 105 -3.74 -4.67 -0.81
CA ILE A 105 -2.77 -5.28 -1.72
C ILE A 105 -1.49 -5.60 -0.95
N LEU A 106 -1.05 -6.86 -1.01
CA LEU A 106 0.17 -7.32 -0.37
C LEU A 106 1.26 -7.50 -1.43
N LEU A 107 2.37 -6.78 -1.28
CA LEU A 107 3.53 -6.89 -2.15
C LEU A 107 4.74 -7.37 -1.35
N LYS A 108 5.30 -8.53 -1.71
CA LYS A 108 6.52 -9.05 -1.10
C LYS A 108 7.75 -8.43 -1.77
N CYS A 109 8.59 -7.76 -0.99
CA CYS A 109 9.89 -7.25 -1.43
C CYS A 109 10.74 -8.37 -2.03
N GLY A 110 11.41 -8.06 -3.15
CA GLY A 110 12.37 -8.97 -3.78
C GLY A 110 11.77 -10.21 -4.46
N GLU A 111 10.46 -10.44 -4.42
CA GLU A 111 9.83 -11.62 -5.02
C GLU A 111 10.11 -11.71 -6.53
N ARG A 112 9.99 -10.60 -7.26
CA ARG A 112 10.35 -10.53 -8.68
C ARG A 112 11.84 -10.80 -8.93
N LEU A 113 12.72 -10.34 -8.04
CA LEU A 113 14.16 -10.56 -8.16
C LEU A 113 14.50 -12.04 -7.93
N ILE A 114 13.92 -12.65 -6.89
CA ILE A 114 14.07 -14.07 -6.55
C ILE A 114 13.55 -14.94 -7.69
N ASN A 115 12.37 -14.64 -8.24
CA ASN A 115 11.81 -15.40 -9.36
C ASN A 115 12.69 -15.32 -10.61
N LYS A 116 13.21 -14.12 -10.94
CA LYS A 116 14.17 -13.95 -12.04
C LYS A 116 15.49 -14.70 -11.79
N LEU A 117 16.00 -14.72 -10.56
CA LEU A 117 17.22 -15.45 -10.19
C LEU A 117 17.04 -16.96 -10.27
N ASN A 118 15.86 -17.47 -9.89
CA ASN A 118 15.54 -18.90 -9.95
C ASN A 118 15.38 -19.39 -11.39
N LEU A 119 14.74 -18.61 -12.26
CA LEU A 119 14.66 -18.90 -13.70
C LEU A 119 16.05 -18.98 -14.37
N LYS A 120 16.97 -18.08 -13.99
CA LYS A 120 18.36 -18.13 -14.48
C LYS A 120 19.15 -19.34 -13.98
N LYS A 121 18.79 -19.93 -12.83
CA LYS A 121 19.43 -21.15 -12.31
C LYS A 121 18.89 -22.40 -13.00
N SER A 122 17.59 -22.46 -13.30
CA SER A 122 17.01 -23.59 -14.04
C SER A 122 17.58 -23.70 -15.46
N ASP A 123 17.82 -22.57 -16.14
CA ASP A 123 18.42 -22.54 -17.48
C ASP A 123 19.91 -22.96 -17.51
N LYS A 124 20.60 -22.91 -16.37
CA LYS A 124 21.98 -23.41 -16.26
C LYS A 124 22.05 -24.91 -16.01
N ASN A 125 21.01 -25.50 -15.43
CA ASN A 125 20.95 -26.94 -15.15
C ASN A 125 20.29 -27.75 -16.30
N SER A 126 19.87 -27.09 -17.37
CA SER A 126 19.23 -27.71 -18.54
C SER A 126 20.11 -27.74 -19.80
N ARG A 127 21.39 -27.37 -19.69
CA ARG A 127 22.37 -27.57 -20.78
C ARG A 127 23.10 -28.89 -20.57
N PRO A 128 23.16 -29.78 -21.59
CA PRO A 128 23.84 -31.07 -21.53
C PRO A 128 25.35 -30.94 -21.36
#